data_AF-A0A480LN40-F1
#
_entry.id   AF-A0A480LN40-F1
#
_cell.length_a   1.000
_cell.length_b   1.000
_cell.length_c   1.000
_cell.angle_alpha   90.00
_cell.angle_beta   90.00
_cell.angle_gamma   90.00
#
_symmetry.space_group_name_H-M   'P 1'
#
loop_
_entity.id
_entity.type
_entity.pdbx_description
1 polymer ?
#
loop_
_entity_poly.entity_id
_entity_poly.type
_entity_poly.pdbx_seq_one_letter_code
_entity_poly.pdbx_strand_id
1 'polypeptide(L)'
;MRGPEPGPEPTMEGDVLDTLEALGYKGPLLEEQALIKAAEGGLASPEFSELCVWLGSQIKSLCNLEESITSAGRDDLESFQLEISGFLKEMVCPYSVLISGDIKDRLKKKDDCLKLLLFLSTELQALQIIQNKKCKNSQLDKNSEIYQEVQAICDTLGVPKSTTSDIPLMLSQVESKVKDILSKVQKNHVGKPLLKIDLNLEQAEQLERINDALSCEYECRRRMLMKRLDVTVQSFGWSDRAKVRLFSHLCPIGGTL
;
A
#
# COMPACT_ATOMS: atom_id res chain seq x y z
N MET A 1 16.66 27.48 -32.91
CA MET A 1 15.79 26.93 -31.85
C MET A 1 16.24 25.50 -31.63
N ARG A 2 16.75 25.19 -30.44
CA ARG A 2 17.08 23.80 -30.05
C ARG A 2 15.73 23.10 -29.89
N GLY A 3 15.51 22.02 -30.62
CA GLY A 3 14.27 21.23 -30.49
C GLY A 3 14.11 20.71 -29.06
N PRO A 4 12.90 20.29 -28.67
CA PRO A 4 12.71 19.61 -27.39
C PRO A 4 13.70 18.44 -27.33
N GLU A 5 14.51 18.38 -26.26
CA GLU A 5 15.29 17.19 -25.96
C GLU A 5 14.31 16.01 -25.91
N PRO A 6 14.61 14.88 -26.58
CA PRO A 6 13.79 13.70 -26.44
C PRO A 6 13.68 13.36 -24.95
N GLY A 7 12.45 13.16 -24.46
CA GLY A 7 12.24 12.70 -23.10
C GLY A 7 13.01 11.41 -22.85
N PRO A 8 13.36 11.10 -21.58
CA PRO A 8 14.10 9.89 -21.26
C PRO A 8 13.40 8.69 -21.88
N GLU A 9 14.13 7.89 -22.66
CA GLU A 9 13.58 6.66 -23.23
C GLU A 9 13.14 5.74 -22.08
N PRO A 10 12.01 5.02 -22.22
CA PRO A 10 11.59 4.06 -21.22
C PRO A 10 12.65 2.96 -21.12
N THR A 11 13.29 2.89 -19.96
CA THR A 11 14.28 1.87 -19.64
C THR A 11 13.68 0.88 -18.64
N MET A 12 14.09 -0.38 -18.73
CA MET A 12 13.59 -1.43 -17.84
C MET A 12 13.92 -1.12 -16.36
N GLU A 13 15.01 -0.40 -16.13
CA GLU A 13 15.43 0.15 -14.85
C GLU A 13 14.40 1.15 -14.29
N GLY A 14 13.95 2.09 -15.12
CA GLY A 14 12.92 3.06 -14.74
C GLY A 14 11.62 2.38 -14.34
N ASP A 15 11.15 1.42 -15.15
CA ASP A 15 9.94 0.65 -14.86
C ASP A 15 10.05 -0.11 -13.53
N VAL A 16 11.21 -0.72 -13.25
CA VAL A 16 11.48 -1.42 -11.99
C VAL A 16 11.48 -0.43 -10.81
N LEU A 17 12.12 0.73 -10.93
CA LEU A 17 12.17 1.75 -9.87
C LEU A 17 10.77 2.27 -9.52
N ASP A 18 9.99 2.66 -10.52
CA ASP A 18 8.62 3.14 -10.35
C ASP A 18 7.76 2.08 -9.66
N THR A 19 7.93 0.82 -10.07
CA THR A 19 7.20 -0.32 -9.49
C THR A 19 7.60 -0.56 -8.03
N LEU A 20 8.89 -0.52 -7.70
CA LEU A 20 9.39 -0.69 -6.33
C LEU A 20 8.92 0.42 -5.39
N GLU A 21 8.91 1.67 -5.86
CA GLU A 21 8.37 2.80 -5.09
C GLU A 21 6.88 2.61 -4.82
N ALA A 22 6.09 2.23 -5.85
CA ALA A 22 4.66 1.97 -5.71
C ALA A 22 4.35 0.80 -4.76
N LEU A 23 5.23 -0.22 -4.71
CA LEU A 23 5.14 -1.35 -3.79
C LEU A 23 5.53 -0.99 -2.34
N GLY A 24 6.05 0.23 -2.11
CA GLY A 24 6.49 0.69 -0.79
C GLY A 24 7.80 0.08 -0.33
N TYR A 25 8.65 -0.39 -1.26
CA TYR A 25 10.02 -0.80 -0.94
C TYR A 25 10.78 0.40 -0.36
N LYS A 26 11.69 0.15 0.60
CA LYS A 26 12.46 1.21 1.29
C LYS A 26 13.96 0.93 1.34
N GLY A 27 14.42 -0.05 0.58
CA GLY A 27 15.82 -0.44 0.57
C GLY A 27 16.67 0.42 -0.37
N PRO A 28 17.98 0.12 -0.44
CA PRO A 28 18.96 0.95 -1.14
C PRO A 28 18.78 0.96 -2.67
N LEU A 29 18.08 -0.04 -3.23
CA LEU A 29 17.89 -0.19 -4.68
C LEU A 29 16.78 0.71 -5.27
N LEU A 30 16.26 1.67 -4.50
CA LEU A 30 15.48 2.79 -5.05
C LEU A 30 16.36 3.85 -5.73
N GLU A 31 17.67 3.80 -5.53
CA GLU A 31 18.62 4.66 -6.24
C GLU A 31 19.04 3.97 -7.55
N GLU A 32 18.92 4.68 -8.67
CA GLU A 32 19.11 4.12 -10.01
C GLU A 32 20.50 3.50 -10.21
N GLN A 33 21.56 4.17 -9.75
CA GLN A 33 22.92 3.66 -9.91
C GLN A 33 23.17 2.44 -9.02
N ALA A 34 22.60 2.39 -7.83
CA ALA A 34 22.63 1.23 -6.96
C ALA A 34 21.91 0.03 -7.59
N LEU A 35 20.73 0.24 -8.17
CA LEU A 35 19.98 -0.79 -8.88
C LEU A 35 20.77 -1.35 -10.06
N ILE A 36 21.36 -0.48 -10.89
CA ILE A 36 22.16 -0.89 -12.06
C ILE A 36 23.35 -1.74 -11.62
N LYS A 37 24.11 -1.29 -10.61
CA LYS A 37 25.27 -2.03 -10.10
C LYS A 37 24.88 -3.37 -9.49
N ALA A 38 23.77 -3.42 -8.75
CA ALA A 38 23.27 -4.66 -8.16
C ALA A 38 22.84 -5.65 -9.26
N ALA A 39 22.14 -5.18 -10.29
CA ALA A 39 21.74 -6.00 -11.43
C ALA A 39 22.93 -6.49 -12.28
N GLU A 40 24.00 -5.71 -12.40
CA GLU A 40 25.26 -6.14 -13.03
C GLU A 40 25.98 -7.20 -12.20
N GLY A 41 25.92 -7.11 -10.87
CA GLY A 41 26.45 -8.11 -9.94
C GLY A 41 25.60 -9.38 -9.85
N GLY A 42 24.34 -9.33 -10.29
CA GLY A 42 23.41 -10.45 -10.27
C GLY A 42 23.28 -11.09 -8.89
N LEU A 43 23.19 -12.42 -8.83
CA LEU A 43 23.04 -13.16 -7.57
C LEU A 43 24.26 -13.04 -6.61
N ALA A 44 25.41 -12.58 -7.11
CA ALA A 44 26.58 -12.31 -6.26
C ALA A 44 26.49 -10.96 -5.52
N SER A 45 25.62 -10.04 -5.96
CA SER A 45 25.31 -8.81 -5.21
C SER A 45 24.38 -9.15 -4.04
N PRO A 46 24.77 -8.82 -2.79
CA PRO A 46 23.90 -9.04 -1.65
C PRO A 46 22.62 -8.20 -1.73
N GLU A 47 22.71 -6.97 -2.22
CA GLU A 47 21.55 -6.08 -2.36
C GLU A 47 20.54 -6.62 -3.37
N PHE A 48 21.02 -7.18 -4.50
CA PHE A 48 20.15 -7.82 -5.49
C PHE A 48 19.45 -9.06 -4.91
N SER A 49 20.20 -9.93 -4.25
CA SER A 49 19.68 -11.15 -3.62
C SER A 49 18.67 -10.84 -2.52
N GLU A 50 18.94 -9.84 -1.68
CA GLU A 50 18.00 -9.37 -0.65
C GLU A 50 16.72 -8.81 -1.26
N LEU A 51 16.79 -8.09 -2.38
CA LEU A 51 15.59 -7.62 -3.08
C LEU A 51 14.77 -8.79 -3.66
N CYS A 52 15.41 -9.81 -4.24
CA CYS A 52 14.71 -11.02 -4.70
C CYS A 52 14.02 -11.76 -3.55
N VAL A 53 14.70 -11.91 -2.41
CA VAL A 53 14.11 -12.50 -1.19
C VAL A 53 12.93 -11.67 -0.69
N TRP A 54 13.07 -10.34 -0.65
CA TRP A 54 11.99 -9.45 -0.25
C TRP A 54 10.77 -9.60 -1.16
N LEU A 55 10.94 -9.47 -2.47
CA LEU A 55 9.85 -9.65 -3.45
C LEU A 55 9.20 -11.02 -3.33
N GLY A 56 10.00 -12.10 -3.27
CA GLY A 56 9.51 -13.46 -3.09
C GLY A 56 8.70 -13.65 -1.81
N SER A 57 9.14 -13.07 -0.69
CA SER A 57 8.42 -13.11 0.58
C SER A 57 7.07 -12.38 0.53
N GLN A 58 7.03 -11.23 -0.14
CA GLN A 58 5.79 -10.47 -0.30
C GLN A 58 4.80 -11.25 -1.17
N ILE A 59 5.25 -11.81 -2.29
CA ILE A 59 4.42 -12.65 -3.17
C ILE A 59 3.86 -13.85 -2.40
N LYS A 60 4.71 -14.59 -1.68
CA LYS A 60 4.30 -15.77 -0.90
C LYS A 60 3.31 -15.44 0.22
N SER A 61 3.30 -14.20 0.74
CA SER A 61 2.29 -13.77 1.71
C SER A 61 0.89 -13.59 1.09
N LEU A 62 0.82 -13.41 -0.24
CA LEU A 62 -0.41 -13.13 -0.98
C LEU A 62 -0.97 -14.34 -1.74
N CYS A 63 -0.17 -15.39 -1.93
CA CYS A 63 -0.56 -16.60 -2.65
C CYS A 63 0.05 -17.85 -2.01
N ASN A 64 -0.64 -18.99 -2.16
CA ASN A 64 -0.25 -20.24 -1.52
C ASN A 64 0.77 -21.02 -2.36
N LEU A 65 1.97 -20.44 -2.51
CA LEU A 65 3.09 -21.07 -3.22
C LEU A 65 3.82 -22.09 -2.35
N GLU A 66 4.16 -23.23 -2.93
CA GLU A 66 5.01 -24.24 -2.30
C GLU A 66 6.46 -23.73 -2.24
N GLU A 67 6.98 -23.22 -3.36
CA GLU A 67 8.34 -22.72 -3.49
C GLU A 67 8.55 -21.40 -2.74
N SER A 68 9.79 -21.11 -2.37
CA SER A 68 10.18 -19.83 -1.77
C SER A 68 11.60 -19.44 -2.10
N ILE A 69 11.81 -18.12 -2.17
CA ILE A 69 13.13 -17.51 -2.30
C ILE A 69 13.59 -17.16 -0.88
N THR A 70 14.47 -17.97 -0.30
CA THR A 70 14.85 -17.90 1.12
C THR A 70 16.33 -17.70 1.37
N SER A 71 17.19 -18.13 0.46
CA SER A 71 18.64 -18.01 0.68
C SER A 71 19.12 -16.58 0.45
N ALA A 72 19.63 -15.94 1.49
CA ALA A 72 20.55 -14.80 1.40
C ALA A 72 21.96 -15.22 1.84
N GLY A 73 22.32 -16.49 1.62
CA GLY A 73 23.58 -17.07 2.05
C GLY A 73 24.68 -16.93 0.99
N ARG A 74 25.84 -16.40 1.37
CA ARG A 74 27.00 -16.21 0.47
C ARG A 74 27.63 -17.51 -0.04
N ASP A 75 27.31 -18.64 0.58
CA ASP A 75 28.10 -19.88 0.41
C ASP A 75 27.51 -20.86 -0.61
N ASP A 76 26.29 -20.63 -1.12
CA ASP A 76 25.69 -21.52 -2.13
C ASP A 76 24.78 -20.78 -3.14
N LEU A 77 25.42 -20.21 -4.15
CA LEU A 77 24.76 -19.51 -5.26
C LEU A 77 23.91 -20.44 -6.13
N GLU A 78 24.34 -21.70 -6.29
CA GLU A 78 23.62 -22.68 -7.12
C GLU A 78 22.28 -23.06 -6.46
N SER A 79 22.26 -23.26 -5.14
CA SER A 79 21.02 -23.50 -4.40
C SER A 79 20.09 -22.29 -4.45
N PHE A 80 20.60 -21.06 -4.28
CA PHE A 80 19.76 -19.87 -4.39
C PHE A 80 19.14 -19.71 -5.79
N GLN A 81 19.93 -20.00 -6.81
CA GLN A 81 19.46 -19.97 -8.19
C GLN A 81 18.42 -21.07 -8.49
N LEU A 82 18.52 -22.23 -7.85
CA LEU A 82 17.52 -23.29 -7.90
C LEU A 82 16.21 -22.85 -7.24
N GLU A 83 16.25 -22.23 -6.06
CA GLU A 83 15.08 -21.66 -5.38
C GLU A 83 14.35 -20.66 -6.29
N ILE A 84 15.08 -19.70 -6.88
CA ILE A 84 14.51 -18.75 -7.83
C ILE A 84 13.92 -19.48 -9.04
N SER A 85 14.61 -20.48 -9.58
CA SER A 85 14.11 -21.24 -10.75
C SER A 85 12.84 -22.03 -10.43
N GLY A 86 12.74 -22.62 -9.24
CA GLY A 86 11.53 -23.32 -8.77
C GLY A 86 10.37 -22.34 -8.62
N PHE A 87 10.62 -21.24 -7.91
CA PHE A 87 9.65 -20.17 -7.69
C PHE A 87 9.09 -19.60 -9.00
N LEU A 88 9.96 -19.29 -9.96
CA LEU A 88 9.55 -18.77 -11.27
C LEU A 88 8.76 -19.79 -12.10
N LYS A 89 9.06 -21.08 -11.98
CA LYS A 89 8.31 -22.14 -12.66
C LYS A 89 6.90 -22.29 -12.08
N GLU A 90 6.77 -22.25 -10.75
CA GLU A 90 5.47 -22.30 -10.08
C GLU A 90 4.61 -21.09 -10.45
N MET A 91 5.22 -19.90 -10.55
CA MET A 91 4.58 -18.67 -11.02
C MET A 91 4.37 -18.58 -12.54
N VAL A 92 4.72 -19.63 -13.30
CA VAL A 92 4.55 -19.70 -14.77
C VAL A 92 5.25 -18.52 -15.48
N CYS A 93 6.49 -18.21 -15.09
CA CYS A 93 7.26 -17.10 -15.65
C CYS A 93 7.42 -17.23 -17.18
N PRO A 94 7.09 -16.18 -17.97
CA PRO A 94 7.12 -16.25 -19.43
C PRO A 94 8.55 -16.18 -20.00
N TYR A 95 9.52 -15.73 -19.22
CA TYR A 95 10.91 -15.57 -19.66
C TYR A 95 11.65 -16.89 -19.62
N SER A 96 11.67 -17.61 -20.76
CA SER A 96 12.34 -18.91 -20.88
C SER A 96 13.81 -18.88 -20.46
N VAL A 97 14.51 -17.77 -20.68
CA VAL A 97 15.92 -17.55 -20.28
C VAL A 97 16.13 -17.64 -18.76
N LEU A 98 15.09 -17.39 -17.95
CA LEU A 98 15.17 -17.45 -16.49
C LEU A 98 14.87 -18.85 -15.94
N ILE A 99 14.15 -19.70 -16.69
CA ILE A 99 13.66 -21.00 -16.21
C ILE A 99 14.22 -22.23 -16.96
N SER A 100 14.84 -22.02 -18.12
CA SER A 100 15.34 -23.07 -19.04
C SER A 100 16.84 -22.90 -19.33
N GLY A 101 17.47 -23.94 -19.91
CA GLY A 101 18.91 -23.94 -20.21
C GLY A 101 19.79 -24.37 -19.03
N ASP A 102 21.11 -24.23 -19.16
CA ASP A 102 22.05 -24.54 -18.08
C ASP A 102 21.86 -23.54 -16.92
N ILE A 103 21.74 -24.06 -15.70
CA ILE A 103 21.56 -23.23 -14.51
C ILE A 103 22.73 -22.28 -14.32
N LYS A 104 23.96 -22.72 -14.65
CA LYS A 104 25.16 -21.91 -14.45
C LYS A 104 25.18 -20.66 -15.32
N ASP A 105 24.35 -20.57 -16.35
CA ASP A 105 24.35 -19.46 -17.30
C ASP A 105 23.22 -18.46 -17.09
N ARG A 106 22.24 -18.76 -16.24
CA ARG A 106 21.12 -17.84 -15.98
C ARG A 106 21.54 -16.73 -15.03
N LEU A 107 20.86 -15.57 -15.12
CA LEU A 107 21.05 -14.41 -14.22
C LEU A 107 22.50 -13.89 -14.16
N LYS A 108 23.29 -14.11 -15.22
CA LYS A 108 24.63 -13.51 -15.40
C LYS A 108 24.59 -12.15 -16.09
N LYS A 109 23.56 -11.92 -16.91
CA LYS A 109 23.41 -10.67 -17.66
C LYS A 109 22.52 -9.72 -16.87
N LYS A 110 22.93 -8.45 -16.82
CA LYS A 110 22.13 -7.35 -16.28
C LYS A 110 20.68 -7.39 -16.79
N ASP A 111 20.51 -7.61 -18.09
CA ASP A 111 19.19 -7.68 -18.75
C ASP A 111 18.33 -8.86 -18.27
N ASP A 112 18.92 -9.99 -17.86
CA ASP A 112 18.17 -11.11 -17.29
C ASP A 112 17.82 -10.86 -15.82
N CYS A 113 18.71 -10.19 -15.08
CA CYS A 113 18.45 -9.72 -13.72
C CYS A 113 17.32 -8.69 -13.67
N LEU A 114 17.28 -7.74 -14.61
CA LEU A 114 16.19 -6.77 -14.71
C LEU A 114 14.86 -7.43 -15.11
N LYS A 115 14.87 -8.41 -16.04
CA LYS A 115 13.67 -9.21 -16.34
C LYS A 115 13.13 -9.93 -15.11
N LEU A 116 14.01 -10.47 -14.26
CA LEU A 116 13.62 -11.10 -13.01
C LEU A 116 12.93 -10.10 -12.07
N LEU A 117 13.55 -8.94 -11.83
CA LEU A 117 12.98 -7.91 -10.95
C LEU A 117 11.66 -7.36 -11.49
N LEU A 118 11.59 -7.10 -12.81
CA LEU A 118 10.37 -6.64 -13.46
C LEU A 118 9.25 -7.68 -13.32
N PHE A 119 9.54 -8.96 -13.57
CA PHE A 119 8.57 -10.03 -13.39
C PHE A 119 8.07 -10.12 -11.95
N LEU A 120 8.96 -10.27 -10.97
CA LEU A 120 8.57 -10.41 -9.57
C LEU A 120 7.78 -9.19 -9.05
N SER A 121 8.22 -7.98 -9.39
CA SER A 121 7.57 -6.76 -8.93
C SER A 121 6.18 -6.55 -9.56
N THR A 122 6.02 -6.82 -10.85
CA THR A 122 4.72 -6.73 -11.54
C THR A 122 3.75 -7.84 -11.12
N GLU A 123 4.23 -9.06 -10.86
CA GLU A 123 3.41 -10.14 -10.29
C GLU A 123 2.95 -9.79 -8.87
N LEU A 124 3.82 -9.20 -8.05
CA LEU A 124 3.43 -8.71 -6.73
C LEU A 124 2.34 -7.63 -6.82
N GLN A 125 2.49 -6.66 -7.72
CA GLN A 125 1.45 -5.65 -7.96
C GLN A 125 0.14 -6.29 -8.42
N ALA A 126 0.19 -7.25 -9.35
CA ALA A 126 -0.99 -7.96 -9.83
C ALA A 126 -1.70 -8.70 -8.69
N LEU A 127 -0.96 -9.39 -7.82
CA LEU A 127 -1.49 -10.06 -6.64
C LEU A 127 -2.13 -9.09 -5.65
N GLN A 128 -1.47 -7.95 -5.36
CA GLN A 128 -2.04 -6.89 -4.52
C GLN A 128 -3.34 -6.33 -5.11
N ILE A 129 -3.39 -6.11 -6.43
CA ILE A 129 -4.60 -5.65 -7.12
C ILE A 129 -5.72 -6.70 -6.99
N ILE A 130 -5.41 -7.98 -7.21
CA ILE A 130 -6.38 -9.08 -7.10
C ILE A 130 -6.88 -9.20 -5.67
N GLN A 131 -6.01 -9.12 -4.66
CA GLN A 131 -6.41 -9.19 -3.25
C GLN A 131 -7.27 -7.99 -2.87
N ASN A 132 -6.87 -6.77 -3.24
CA ASN A 132 -7.68 -5.57 -3.01
C ASN A 132 -9.03 -5.63 -3.72
N LYS A 133 -9.09 -6.19 -4.94
CA LYS A 133 -10.36 -6.44 -5.65
C LYS A 133 -11.18 -7.54 -4.99
N LYS A 134 -10.56 -8.61 -4.47
CA LYS A 134 -11.25 -9.63 -3.68
C LYS A 134 -11.84 -9.01 -2.43
N CYS A 135 -11.10 -8.22 -1.64
CA CYS A 135 -11.64 -7.49 -0.50
C CYS A 135 -12.81 -6.57 -0.87
N LYS A 136 -12.78 -5.96 -2.07
CA LYS A 136 -13.89 -5.14 -2.59
C LYS A 136 -15.09 -5.95 -3.10
N ASN A 137 -14.86 -7.16 -3.64
CA ASN A 137 -15.89 -8.01 -4.25
C ASN A 137 -16.40 -9.14 -3.32
N SER A 138 -15.73 -9.43 -2.20
CA SER A 138 -16.08 -10.45 -1.21
C SER A 138 -16.86 -9.85 -0.03
N GLN A 139 -17.73 -8.87 -0.30
CA GLN A 139 -18.65 -8.25 0.67
C GLN A 139 -19.78 -9.21 1.10
N LEU A 140 -19.45 -10.43 1.53
CA LEU A 140 -20.34 -11.33 2.27
C LEU A 140 -19.51 -12.21 3.22
N ASP A 141 -18.56 -11.62 3.94
CA ASP A 141 -17.88 -12.32 5.02
C ASP A 141 -18.00 -11.54 6.33
N LYS A 142 -18.04 -12.27 7.44
CA LYS A 142 -18.30 -11.77 8.80
C LYS A 142 -17.24 -10.78 9.31
N ASN A 143 -16.17 -10.59 8.53
CA ASN A 143 -15.08 -9.65 8.75
C ASN A 143 -15.14 -8.42 7.84
N SER A 144 -16.24 -8.20 7.10
CA SER A 144 -16.42 -6.99 6.30
C SER A 144 -16.40 -5.74 7.19
N GLU A 145 -15.78 -4.68 6.68
CA GLU A 145 -15.78 -3.34 7.31
C GLU A 145 -17.21 -2.92 7.68
N ILE A 146 -18.19 -3.21 6.80
CA ILE A 146 -19.61 -2.96 7.04
C ILE A 146 -20.12 -3.72 8.28
N TYR A 147 -19.80 -5.01 8.43
CA TYR A 147 -20.21 -5.76 9.62
C TYR A 147 -19.58 -5.18 10.89
N GLN A 148 -18.31 -4.78 10.85
CA GLN A 148 -17.64 -4.17 12.00
C GLN A 148 -18.28 -2.84 12.39
N GLU A 149 -18.61 -1.98 11.42
CA GLU A 149 -19.31 -0.71 11.65
C GLU A 149 -20.71 -0.94 12.24
N VAL A 150 -21.49 -1.85 11.66
CA VAL A 150 -22.83 -2.19 12.18
C VAL A 150 -22.73 -2.81 13.59
N GLN A 151 -21.70 -3.63 13.84
CA GLN A 151 -21.44 -4.18 15.17
C GLN A 151 -21.03 -3.09 16.17
N ALA A 152 -20.24 -2.11 15.78
CA ALA A 152 -19.88 -0.98 16.63
C ALA A 152 -21.10 -0.12 16.99
N ILE A 153 -22.04 0.06 16.06
CA ILE A 153 -23.34 0.70 16.33
C ILE A 153 -24.15 -0.15 17.33
N CYS A 154 -24.24 -1.46 17.12
CA CYS A 154 -24.93 -2.37 18.05
C CYS A 154 -24.33 -2.30 19.46
N ASP A 155 -23.01 -2.35 19.59
CA ASP A 155 -22.29 -2.28 20.87
C ASP A 155 -22.54 -0.94 21.56
N THR A 156 -22.50 0.17 20.81
CA THR A 156 -22.78 1.53 21.33
C THR A 156 -24.22 1.68 21.82
N LEU A 157 -25.19 1.09 21.11
CA LEU A 157 -26.60 1.14 21.47
C LEU A 157 -27.00 0.08 22.51
N GLY A 158 -26.08 -0.80 22.91
CA GLY A 158 -26.35 -1.91 23.82
C GLY A 158 -27.34 -2.93 23.24
N VAL A 159 -27.32 -3.13 21.92
CA VAL A 159 -28.07 -4.21 21.25
C VAL A 159 -27.35 -5.53 21.53
N PRO A 160 -28.04 -6.59 22.00
CA PRO A 160 -27.41 -7.88 22.25
C PRO A 160 -26.72 -8.41 21.00
N LYS A 161 -25.49 -8.91 21.15
CA LYS A 161 -24.72 -9.49 20.04
C LYS A 161 -25.53 -10.62 19.41
N SER A 162 -25.95 -10.43 18.17
CA SER A 162 -26.63 -11.48 17.42
C SER A 162 -25.61 -12.55 17.03
N THR A 163 -25.94 -13.83 17.23
CA THR A 163 -25.15 -14.95 16.69
C THR A 163 -25.22 -15.04 15.16
N THR A 164 -26.13 -14.27 14.53
CA THR A 164 -26.22 -14.13 13.08
C THR A 164 -25.32 -13.01 12.57
N SER A 165 -24.81 -13.20 11.35
CA SER A 165 -24.05 -12.18 10.60
C SER A 165 -24.90 -11.53 9.50
N ASP A 166 -26.22 -11.62 9.64
CA ASP A 166 -27.19 -11.04 8.73
C ASP A 166 -27.35 -9.53 8.97
N ILE A 167 -26.71 -8.73 8.13
CA ILE A 167 -26.66 -7.26 8.23
C ILE A 167 -28.08 -6.63 8.20
N PRO A 168 -28.98 -6.96 7.26
CA PRO A 168 -30.38 -6.50 7.28
C PRO A 168 -31.10 -6.73 8.61
N LEU A 169 -30.88 -7.89 9.24
CA LEU A 169 -31.48 -8.22 10.52
C LEU A 169 -30.88 -7.36 11.64
N MET A 170 -29.55 -7.19 11.67
CA MET A 170 -28.87 -6.31 12.63
C MET A 170 -29.35 -4.85 12.50
N LEU A 171 -29.50 -4.34 11.28
CA LEU A 171 -30.02 -2.99 11.04
C LEU A 171 -31.46 -2.83 11.53
N SER A 172 -32.29 -3.86 11.37
CA SER A 172 -33.66 -3.87 11.91
C SER A 172 -33.68 -3.86 13.44
N GLN A 173 -32.72 -4.54 14.09
CA GLN A 173 -32.53 -4.50 15.55
C GLN A 173 -32.06 -3.12 16.02
N VAL A 174 -31.11 -2.50 15.30
CA VAL A 174 -30.65 -1.13 15.54
C VAL A 174 -31.83 -0.15 15.44
N GLU A 175 -32.62 -0.23 14.37
CA GLU A 175 -33.80 0.63 14.17
C GLU A 175 -34.79 0.50 15.34
N SER A 176 -35.10 -0.74 15.74
CA SER A 176 -35.98 -1.02 16.88
C SER A 176 -35.45 -0.41 18.18
N LYS A 177 -34.15 -0.58 18.44
CA LYS A 177 -33.50 -0.03 19.64
C LYS A 177 -33.50 1.50 19.64
N VAL A 178 -33.24 2.13 18.50
CA VAL A 178 -33.32 3.58 18.34
C VAL A 178 -34.74 4.07 18.61
N LYS A 179 -35.78 3.42 18.05
CA LYS A 179 -37.18 3.77 18.33
C LYS A 179 -37.53 3.63 19.82
N ASP A 180 -37.07 2.57 20.49
CA ASP A 180 -37.25 2.39 21.93
C ASP A 180 -36.60 3.52 22.75
N ILE A 181 -35.34 3.86 22.45
CA ILE A 181 -34.63 4.97 23.11
C ILE A 181 -35.36 6.30 22.87
N LEU A 182 -35.77 6.56 21.62
CA LEU A 182 -36.51 7.78 21.26
C LEU A 182 -37.85 7.89 21.99
N SER A 183 -38.52 6.78 22.30
CA SER A 183 -39.77 6.78 23.05
C SER A 183 -39.60 7.17 24.53
N LYS A 184 -38.38 7.01 25.07
CA LYS A 184 -38.04 7.28 26.48
C LYS A 184 -37.53 8.69 26.73
N VAL A 185 -37.12 9.40 25.68
CA VAL A 185 -36.67 10.80 25.77
C VAL A 185 -37.83 11.76 25.55
N GLN A 186 -37.68 13.01 26.00
CA GLN A 186 -38.67 14.06 25.76
C GLN A 186 -38.83 14.30 24.25
N LYS A 187 -40.06 14.58 23.79
CA LYS A 187 -40.39 14.77 22.36
C LYS A 187 -39.53 15.83 21.62
N ASN A 188 -38.89 16.73 22.36
CA ASN A 188 -38.06 17.79 21.81
C ASN A 188 -36.55 17.50 21.88
N HIS A 189 -36.13 16.30 22.32
CA HIS A 189 -34.72 15.99 22.57
C HIS A 189 -33.87 16.00 21.28
N VAL A 190 -34.40 15.51 20.15
CA VAL A 190 -33.68 15.41 18.87
C VAL A 190 -33.91 16.63 17.96
N GLY A 191 -34.59 17.66 18.46
CA GLY A 191 -34.92 18.84 17.66
C GLY A 191 -35.89 18.52 16.51
N LYS A 192 -36.16 19.52 15.66
CA LYS A 192 -37.02 19.36 14.48
C LYS A 192 -36.18 18.85 13.31
N PRO A 193 -36.67 17.88 12.52
CA PRO A 193 -35.99 17.47 11.29
C PRO A 193 -35.73 18.66 10.37
N LEU A 194 -34.51 18.75 9.85
CA LEU A 194 -34.13 19.77 8.86
C LEU A 194 -34.78 19.48 7.50
N LEU A 195 -34.93 18.19 7.16
CA LEU A 195 -35.63 17.71 5.98
C LEU A 195 -36.92 17.01 6.42
N LYS A 196 -38.04 17.40 5.79
CA LYS A 196 -39.39 16.85 6.08
C LYS A 196 -40.06 16.23 4.85
N ILE A 197 -39.38 16.29 3.72
CA ILE A 197 -39.89 15.86 2.42
C ILE A 197 -39.05 14.65 2.02
N ASP A 198 -39.72 13.59 1.57
CA ASP A 198 -39.03 12.45 0.97
C ASP A 198 -38.44 12.89 -0.36
N LEU A 199 -37.13 12.68 -0.52
CA LEU A 199 -36.42 13.08 -1.72
C LEU A 199 -36.77 12.12 -2.86
N ASN A 200 -37.14 12.67 -4.01
CA ASN A 200 -37.18 11.88 -5.24
C ASN A 200 -35.75 11.62 -5.76
N LEU A 201 -35.62 10.74 -6.76
CA LEU A 201 -34.32 10.32 -7.29
C LEU A 201 -33.45 11.52 -7.73
N GLU A 202 -34.03 12.47 -8.45
CA GLU A 202 -33.32 13.65 -8.97
C GLU A 202 -32.85 14.58 -7.83
N GLN A 203 -33.68 14.77 -6.81
CA GLN A 203 -33.34 15.55 -5.63
C GLN A 203 -32.26 14.88 -4.78
N ALA A 204 -32.29 13.55 -4.67
CA ALA A 204 -31.27 12.78 -3.98
C ALA A 204 -29.92 12.89 -4.68
N GLU A 205 -29.88 12.72 -6.01
CA GLU A 205 -28.66 12.94 -6.81
C GLU A 205 -28.13 14.37 -6.67
N GLN A 206 -29.02 15.38 -6.66
CA GLN A 206 -28.59 16.75 -6.46
C GLN A 206 -28.00 16.98 -5.07
N LEU A 207 -28.57 16.36 -4.04
CA LEU A 207 -28.04 16.44 -2.67
C LEU A 207 -26.66 15.77 -2.57
N GLU A 208 -26.47 14.63 -3.24
CA GLU A 208 -25.19 13.94 -3.30
C GLU A 208 -24.12 14.81 -3.99
N ARG A 209 -24.44 15.44 -5.12
CA ARG A 209 -23.55 16.41 -5.79
C ARG A 209 -23.13 17.56 -4.87
N ILE A 210 -24.07 18.11 -4.09
CA ILE A 210 -23.77 19.18 -3.13
C ILE A 210 -22.86 18.66 -2.02
N ASN A 211 -23.14 17.46 -1.49
CA ASN A 211 -22.33 16.84 -0.45
C ASN A 211 -20.89 16.58 -0.93
N ASP A 212 -20.70 16.12 -2.16
CA ASP A 212 -19.38 15.88 -2.75
C ASP A 212 -18.59 17.19 -2.86
N ALA A 213 -19.23 18.25 -3.38
CA ALA A 213 -18.60 19.56 -3.50
C ALA A 213 -18.16 20.10 -2.13
N LEU A 214 -19.03 20.01 -1.12
CA LEU A 214 -18.71 20.43 0.25
C LEU A 214 -17.61 19.58 0.87
N SER A 215 -17.64 18.25 0.67
CA SER A 215 -16.62 17.35 1.17
C SER A 215 -15.25 17.66 0.57
N CYS A 216 -15.17 17.92 -0.73
CA CYS A 216 -13.95 18.37 -1.39
C CYS A 216 -13.43 19.70 -0.82
N GLU A 217 -14.33 20.67 -0.55
CA GLU A 217 -13.95 21.94 0.04
C GLU A 217 -13.42 21.78 1.47
N TYR A 218 -14.10 20.97 2.30
CA TYR A 218 -13.67 20.68 3.66
C TYR A 218 -12.33 19.95 3.71
N GLU A 219 -12.10 18.99 2.82
CA GLU A 219 -10.81 18.33 2.68
C GLU A 219 -9.69 19.30 2.30
N CYS A 220 -9.96 20.20 1.34
CA CYS A 220 -9.01 21.22 0.94
C CYS A 220 -8.68 22.16 2.11
N ARG A 221 -9.70 22.62 2.84
CA ARG A 221 -9.54 23.46 4.03
C ARG A 221 -8.76 22.74 5.13
N ARG A 222 -9.04 21.46 5.37
CA ARG A 222 -8.32 20.64 6.35
C ARG A 222 -6.84 20.54 6.00
N ARG A 223 -6.51 20.21 4.74
CA ARG A 223 -5.11 20.17 4.26
C ARG A 223 -4.42 21.52 4.40
N MET A 224 -5.10 22.61 4.06
CA MET A 224 -4.55 23.97 4.20
C MET A 224 -4.26 24.33 5.66
N LEU A 225 -5.18 24.00 6.58
CA LEU A 225 -4.98 24.21 8.02
C LEU A 225 -3.80 23.39 8.57
N MET A 226 -3.69 22.11 8.18
CA MET A 226 -2.58 21.25 8.56
C MET A 226 -1.24 21.77 8.02
N LYS A 227 -1.19 22.16 6.75
CA LYS A 227 0.03 22.73 6.16
C LYS A 227 0.44 24.03 6.85
N ARG A 228 -0.52 24.89 7.21
CA ARG A 228 -0.24 26.11 7.96
C ARG A 228 0.33 25.80 9.35
N LEU A 229 -0.19 24.78 10.03
CA LEU A 229 0.35 24.30 11.30
C LEU A 229 1.80 23.84 11.11
N ASP A 230 2.09 23.02 10.11
CA ASP A 230 3.45 22.54 9.81
C ASP A 230 4.42 23.69 9.57
N VAL A 231 4.05 24.64 8.71
CA VAL A 231 4.89 25.82 8.41
C VAL A 231 5.13 26.65 9.67
N THR A 232 4.11 26.78 10.53
CA THR A 232 4.24 27.49 11.82
C THR A 232 5.23 26.76 12.73
N VAL A 233 5.13 25.43 12.86
CA VAL A 233 6.06 24.61 13.64
C VAL A 233 7.49 24.72 13.08
N GLN A 234 7.65 24.62 11.77
CA GLN A 234 8.94 24.73 11.09
C GLN A 234 9.59 26.10 11.29
N SER A 235 8.81 27.17 11.36
CA SER A 235 9.33 28.54 11.55
C SER A 235 10.09 28.71 12.88
N PHE A 236 9.76 27.94 13.92
CA PHE A 236 10.52 27.96 15.17
C PHE A 236 11.96 27.45 15.01
N GLY A 237 12.20 26.56 14.04
CA GLY A 237 13.52 26.04 13.68
C GLY A 237 14.39 27.02 12.87
N TRP A 238 13.83 28.13 12.39
CA TRP A 238 14.54 29.08 11.52
C TRP A 238 15.29 30.17 12.28
N SER A 239 15.07 30.28 13.60
CA SER A 239 15.89 31.16 14.44
C SER A 239 17.32 30.62 14.58
N ASP A 240 18.31 31.50 14.58
CA ASP A 240 19.72 31.09 14.69
C ASP A 240 20.01 30.35 16.01
N ARG A 241 19.22 30.59 17.06
CA ARG A 241 19.28 29.83 18.32
C ARG A 241 18.75 28.39 18.20
N ALA A 242 17.80 28.12 17.29
CA ALA A 242 17.25 26.78 17.09
C ALA A 242 18.11 25.91 16.18
N LYS A 243 18.76 26.49 15.16
CA LYS A 243 19.74 25.78 14.30
C LYS A 243 20.89 25.17 15.10
N VAL A 244 21.39 25.89 16.11
CA VAL A 244 22.52 25.44 16.95
C VAL A 244 22.21 24.16 17.75
N ARG A 245 20.93 23.85 18.02
CA ARG A 245 20.53 22.64 18.78
C ARG A 245 20.15 21.44 17.91
N LEU A 246 19.72 21.66 16.66
CA LEU A 246 19.43 20.56 15.73
C LEU A 246 20.71 19.98 15.10
N PHE A 247 21.74 20.80 14.88
CA PHE A 247 23.02 20.36 14.29
C PHE A 247 24.04 19.85 15.32
N SER A 248 23.81 20.01 16.63
CA SER A 248 24.73 19.53 17.67
C SER A 248 24.59 18.04 18.01
N HIS A 249 23.57 17.34 17.50
CA HIS A 249 23.36 15.91 17.72
C HIS A 249 23.81 15.01 16.55
N LEU A 250 24.32 15.60 15.47
CA LEU A 250 24.89 14.89 14.32
C LEU A 250 26.26 15.48 13.99
N CYS A 251 27.26 15.22 14.85
CA CYS A 251 28.65 15.27 14.43
C CYS A 251 29.41 14.10 15.07
N PRO A 252 30.23 13.35 14.30
CA PRO A 252 30.86 12.12 14.76
C PRO A 252 31.93 12.43 15.79
N ILE A 253 32.05 11.55 16.79
CA ILE A 253 33.26 11.45 17.60
C ILE A 253 34.37 11.03 16.64
N GLY A 254 35.18 12.01 16.22
CA GLY A 254 36.25 11.82 15.26
C GLY A 254 37.34 12.88 15.42
N GLY A 255 38.28 12.59 16.31
CA GLY A 255 39.67 13.01 16.19
C GLY A 255 40.10 14.27 16.95
N THR A 256 40.88 14.06 18.02
CA THR A 256 42.11 14.85 18.23
C THR A 256 43.08 14.08 19.13
N LEU A 257 44.30 13.91 18.59
CA LEU A 257 45.60 13.64 19.22
C LEU A 257 45.75 12.41 20.13
#